data_AF-A0A2N5JQE6-F1
#
_entry.id   AF-A0A2N5JQE6-F1
#
_cell.length_a   1.000
_cell.length_b   1.000
_cell.length_c   1.000
_cell.angle_alpha   90.00
_cell.angle_beta   90.00
_cell.angle_gamma   90.00
#
_symmetry.space_group_name_H-M   'P 1'
#
loop_
_entity.id
_entity.type
_entity.pdbx_description
1 polymer ?
#
loop_
_entity_poly.entity_id
_entity_poly.type
_entity_poly.pdbx_seq_one_letter_code
_entity_poly.pdbx_strand_id
1 'polypeptide(L)'
;MGWTVHYPIFGSEIPCPHCRQIIPALVLTDTYLCPRHGAFEVDPDRDELVHLQSGRRWRQWQGTWYRQHTHPDSIRFEIHEQLDYLYTQGYRALKVIVARRYQDLLLPFLERFPEYNEPKLFGLQVEFNDDNDERWQAINFELTKEPGIPIRYPYLHHL
;
A
#
# COMPACT_ATOMS: atom_id res chain seq x y z
N MET A 1 35.24 2.60 -9.56
CA MET A 1 34.14 3.28 -10.31
C MET A 1 33.31 4.00 -9.28
N GLY A 2 33.42 5.32 -9.19
CA GLY A 2 32.71 6.12 -8.20
C GLY A 2 31.25 6.26 -8.61
N TRP A 3 30.33 5.75 -7.79
CA TRP A 3 28.92 6.02 -7.95
C TRP A 3 28.69 7.48 -7.59
N THR A 4 28.36 8.33 -8.57
CA THR A 4 27.80 9.66 -8.30
C THR A 4 26.43 9.44 -7.67
N VAL A 5 26.38 9.46 -6.33
CA VAL A 5 25.12 9.45 -5.61
C VAL A 5 24.45 10.80 -5.87
N HIS A 6 23.45 10.79 -6.75
CA HIS A 6 22.62 11.95 -7.00
C HIS A 6 21.62 12.08 -5.84
N TYR A 7 22.03 12.80 -4.81
CA TYR A 7 21.11 13.26 -3.78
C TYR A 7 20.25 14.41 -4.33
N PRO A 8 18.95 14.46 -4.01
CA PRO A 8 18.19 13.44 -3.28
C PRO A 8 17.71 12.30 -4.21
N ILE A 9 17.57 11.09 -3.69
CA ILE A 9 17.20 9.89 -4.47
C ILE A 9 15.84 10.04 -5.17
N PHE A 10 14.85 10.63 -4.51
CA PHE A 10 13.53 10.87 -5.10
C PHE A 10 13.40 12.25 -5.78
N GLY A 11 14.52 12.95 -5.99
CA GLY A 11 14.57 14.28 -6.61
C GLY A 11 14.47 15.43 -5.60
N SER A 12 14.64 16.65 -6.09
CA SER A 12 14.72 17.88 -5.26
C SER A 12 13.43 18.23 -4.54
N GLU A 13 12.29 17.71 -5.01
CA GLU A 13 10.97 17.95 -4.43
C GLU A 13 10.12 16.69 -4.57
N ILE A 14 9.31 16.40 -3.55
CA ILE A 14 8.34 15.29 -3.57
C ILE A 14 6.99 15.75 -3.05
N PRO A 15 5.87 15.10 -3.44
CA PRO A 15 4.61 15.27 -2.73
C PRO A 15 4.70 14.59 -1.36
N CYS A 16 4.37 15.30 -0.28
CA CYS A 16 4.28 14.73 1.05
C CYS A 16 3.31 13.52 1.06
N PRO A 17 3.71 12.34 1.56
CA PRO A 17 2.84 11.15 1.56
C PRO A 17 1.53 11.31 2.35
N HIS A 18 1.45 12.32 3.23
CA HIS A 18 0.30 12.58 4.08
C HIS A 18 -0.65 13.66 3.55
N CYS A 19 -0.17 14.87 3.25
CA CYS A 19 -1.01 15.97 2.74
C CYS A 19 -0.92 16.20 1.23
N ARG A 20 -0.02 15.51 0.52
CA ARG A 20 0.27 15.74 -0.90
C ARG A 20 0.83 17.13 -1.25
N GLN A 21 1.12 17.97 -0.26
CA GLN A 21 1.84 19.24 -0.48
C GLN A 21 3.25 18.93 -0.99
N ILE A 22 3.71 19.66 -2.01
CA ILE A 22 5.09 19.56 -2.47
C ILE A 22 6.05 20.05 -1.38
N ILE A 23 7.03 19.22 -1.03
CA ILE A 23 8.04 19.49 -0.01
C ILE A 23 9.43 19.38 -0.63
N PRO A 24 10.31 20.37 -0.42
CA PRO A 24 11.67 20.32 -0.93
C PRO A 24 12.54 19.40 -0.07
N ALA A 25 13.54 18.81 -0.70
CA ALA A 25 14.65 18.19 0.03
C ALA A 25 15.48 19.28 0.73
N LEU A 26 16.04 18.95 1.89
CA LEU A 26 17.06 19.77 2.51
C LEU A 26 18.34 19.65 1.69
N VAL A 27 19.04 20.77 1.52
CA VAL A 27 20.19 20.91 0.62
C VAL A 27 21.21 19.80 0.85
N LEU A 28 21.50 19.03 -0.21
CA LEU A 28 22.47 17.93 -0.22
C LEU A 28 22.16 16.80 0.78
N THR A 29 20.89 16.54 1.04
CA THR A 29 20.44 15.43 1.89
C THR A 29 19.35 14.62 1.21
N ASP A 30 19.04 13.45 1.78
CA ASP A 30 17.87 12.64 1.48
C ASP A 30 16.68 12.94 2.41
N THR A 31 16.67 14.12 3.03
CA THR A 31 15.66 14.50 4.01
C THR A 31 14.71 15.52 3.43
N TYR A 32 13.41 15.31 3.61
CA TYR A 32 12.35 16.21 3.19
C TYR A 32 11.59 16.72 4.41
N LEU A 33 11.30 18.02 4.47
CA LEU A 33 10.60 18.62 5.61
C LEU A 33 9.20 19.09 5.21
N CYS A 34 8.19 18.40 5.72
CA CYS A 34 6.81 18.87 5.62
C CYS A 34 6.48 19.79 6.80
N PRO A 35 5.97 21.02 6.55
CA PRO A 35 5.60 21.94 7.64
C PRO A 35 4.46 21.40 8.52
N ARG A 36 3.65 20.46 8.01
CA ARG A 36 2.51 19.87 8.73
C ARG A 36 2.81 18.52 9.36
N HIS A 37 3.70 17.76 8.75
CA HIS A 37 3.92 16.35 9.09
C HIS A 37 5.37 16.05 9.46
N GLY A 38 6.25 17.04 9.60
CA GLY A 38 7.62 16.82 10.03
C GLY A 38 8.53 16.24 8.95
N ALA A 39 9.60 15.59 9.39
CA ALA A 39 10.70 15.16 8.54
C ALA A 39 10.52 13.72 8.02
N PHE A 40 10.89 13.54 6.76
CA PHE A 40 10.98 12.26 6.07
C PHE A 40 12.42 12.06 5.61
N GLU A 41 12.94 10.86 5.70
CA GLU A 41 14.30 10.49 5.26
C GLU A 41 14.22 9.31 4.31
N VAL A 42 15.04 9.32 3.26
CA VAL A 42 15.16 8.16 2.37
C VAL A 42 16.02 7.08 3.01
N ASP A 43 15.53 5.84 2.98
CA ASP A 43 16.27 4.62 3.23
C ASP A 43 16.77 4.08 1.86
N PRO A 44 18.03 4.38 1.48
CA PRO A 44 18.55 4.07 0.14
C PRO A 44 18.66 2.56 -0.13
N ASP A 45 18.79 1.74 0.93
CA ASP A 45 18.93 0.30 0.80
C ASP A 45 17.60 -0.37 0.42
N ARG A 46 16.48 0.29 0.75
CA ARG A 46 15.12 -0.26 0.57
C ARG A 46 14.27 0.51 -0.44
N ASP A 47 14.80 1.61 -0.97
CA ASP A 47 14.07 2.55 -1.81
C ASP A 47 12.76 3.02 -1.12
N GLU A 48 12.88 3.32 0.18
CA GLU A 48 11.76 3.67 1.05
C GLU A 48 11.90 5.11 1.55
N LEU A 49 10.78 5.83 1.61
CA LEU A 49 10.70 7.07 2.36
C LEU A 49 10.20 6.77 3.77
N VAL A 50 10.93 7.19 4.79
CA VAL A 50 10.64 6.91 6.20
C VAL A 50 10.27 8.20 6.91
N HIS A 51 9.11 8.22 7.56
CA HIS A 51 8.72 9.34 8.42
C HIS A 51 9.39 9.18 9.80
N LEU A 52 10.29 10.10 10.13
CA LEU A 52 11.18 9.96 11.29
C LEU A 52 10.44 9.90 12.63
N GLN A 53 9.31 10.58 12.77
CA GLN A 53 8.59 10.63 14.05
C GLN A 53 7.74 9.39 14.30
N SER A 54 7.19 8.75 13.26
CA SER A 54 6.27 7.61 13.41
C SER A 54 6.83 6.28 12.92
N GLY A 55 7.99 6.27 12.27
CA GLY A 55 8.58 5.08 11.65
C GLY A 55 7.77 4.50 10.49
N ARG A 56 6.71 5.20 10.04
CA ARG A 56 5.92 4.80 8.86
C ARG A 56 6.81 4.89 7.62
N ARG A 57 6.59 3.94 6.71
CA ARG A 57 7.41 3.76 5.51
C ARG A 57 6.51 3.86 4.28
N TRP A 58 7.03 4.42 3.20
CA TRP A 58 6.38 4.47 1.91
C TRP A 58 7.34 4.02 0.81
N ARG A 59 6.78 3.39 -0.21
CA ARG A 59 7.47 3.10 -1.46
C ARG A 59 6.76 3.82 -2.59
N GLN A 60 7.49 4.23 -3.61
CA GLN A 60 6.92 4.93 -4.75
C GLN A 60 6.70 3.99 -5.93
N TRP A 61 5.57 4.14 -6.61
CA TRP A 61 5.36 3.53 -7.92
C TRP A 61 4.59 4.49 -8.82
N GLN A 62 5.12 4.74 -10.02
CA GLN A 62 4.56 5.67 -11.00
C GLN A 62 4.14 7.03 -10.39
N GLY A 63 5.00 7.58 -9.53
CA GLY A 63 4.76 8.87 -8.87
C GLY A 63 3.82 8.81 -7.65
N THR A 64 3.24 7.65 -7.33
CA THR A 64 2.31 7.48 -6.20
C THR A 64 2.99 6.82 -5.01
N TRP A 65 2.76 7.35 -3.81
CA TRP A 65 3.25 6.79 -2.56
C TRP A 65 2.32 5.70 -2.02
N TYR A 66 2.87 4.52 -1.77
CA TYR A 66 2.19 3.40 -1.12
C TYR A 66 2.75 3.21 0.28
N ARG A 67 1.91 3.39 1.29
CA ARG A 67 2.29 3.19 2.69
C ARG A 67 2.53 1.71 2.93
N GLN A 68 3.71 1.34 3.42
CA GLN A 68 4.02 -0.04 3.77
C GLN A 68 3.47 -0.36 5.17
N HIS A 69 2.92 -1.56 5.33
CA HIS A 69 2.28 -1.99 6.56
C HIS A 69 3.13 -3.02 7.30
N THR A 70 3.10 -2.96 8.63
CA THR A 70 3.75 -3.96 9.50
C THR A 70 2.75 -4.73 10.36
N HIS A 71 1.48 -4.28 10.37
CA HIS A 71 0.40 -4.86 11.15
C HIS A 71 -0.73 -5.35 10.24
N PRO A 72 -1.29 -6.55 10.50
CA PRO A 72 -2.32 -7.15 9.66
C PRO A 72 -3.55 -6.26 9.57
N ASP A 73 -3.94 -5.65 10.69
CA ASP A 73 -5.12 -4.79 10.72
C ASP A 73 -4.93 -3.56 9.84
N SER A 74 -3.73 -2.99 9.75
CA SER A 74 -3.50 -1.80 8.91
C SER A 74 -3.75 -2.07 7.43
N ILE A 75 -3.30 -3.21 6.91
CA ILE A 75 -3.58 -3.58 5.51
C ILE A 75 -5.03 -4.04 5.32
N ARG A 76 -5.62 -4.74 6.29
CA ARG A 76 -7.04 -5.14 6.26
C ARG A 76 -7.95 -3.92 6.22
N PHE A 77 -7.67 -2.89 7.03
CA PHE A 77 -8.39 -1.63 7.00
C PHE A 77 -8.23 -0.89 5.66
N GLU A 78 -7.02 -0.85 5.09
CA GLU A 78 -6.80 -0.24 3.77
C GLU A 78 -7.60 -0.96 2.66
N ILE A 79 -7.61 -2.29 2.68
CA ILE A 79 -8.42 -3.10 1.76
C ILE A 79 -9.91 -2.79 1.96
N HIS A 80 -10.39 -2.77 3.20
CA HIS A 80 -11.79 -2.47 3.50
C HIS A 80 -12.21 -1.08 3.01
N GLU A 81 -11.40 -0.04 3.27
CA GLU A 81 -11.67 1.32 2.81
C GLU A 81 -11.75 1.40 1.27
N GLN A 82 -10.86 0.70 0.57
CA GLN A 82 -10.89 0.63 -0.89
C GLN A 82 -12.11 -0.14 -1.42
N LEU A 83 -12.59 -1.15 -0.71
CA LEU A 83 -13.83 -1.85 -1.05
C LEU A 83 -15.05 -0.93 -0.90
N ASP A 84 -15.14 -0.18 0.19
CA ASP A 84 -16.20 0.79 0.42
C ASP A 84 -16.17 1.87 -0.69
N TYR A 85 -15.00 2.40 -1.02
CA TYR A 85 -14.85 3.38 -2.11
C TYR A 85 -15.33 2.80 -3.45
N LEU A 86 -14.87 1.60 -3.81
CA LEU A 86 -15.23 0.92 -5.05
C LEU A 86 -16.75 0.68 -5.15
N TYR A 87 -17.39 0.33 -4.02
CA TYR A 87 -18.84 0.20 -3.94
C TYR A 87 -19.56 1.52 -4.20
N THR A 88 -19.12 2.63 -3.59
CA THR A 88 -19.73 3.95 -3.82
C THR A 88 -19.62 4.41 -5.28
N GLN A 89 -18.68 3.85 -6.04
CA GLN A 89 -18.52 4.08 -7.47
C GLN A 89 -19.39 3.17 -8.35
N GLY A 90 -20.21 2.28 -7.76
CA GLY A 90 -21.09 1.36 -8.49
C GLY A 90 -20.39 0.13 -9.06
N TYR A 91 -19.22 -0.21 -8.53
CA TYR A 91 -18.48 -1.41 -8.90
C TYR A 91 -18.59 -2.49 -7.81
N ARG A 92 -18.34 -3.73 -8.22
CA ARG A 92 -18.21 -4.88 -7.34
C ARG A 92 -16.79 -5.42 -7.44
N ALA A 93 -16.16 -5.64 -6.28
CA ALA A 93 -14.89 -6.34 -6.22
C ALA A 93 -15.10 -7.85 -6.42
N LEU A 94 -14.22 -8.47 -7.19
CA LEU A 94 -14.25 -9.92 -7.47
C LEU A 94 -13.18 -10.66 -6.68
N LYS A 95 -11.96 -10.14 -6.70
CA LYS A 95 -10.83 -10.66 -5.92
C LYS A 95 -9.90 -9.53 -5.49
N VAL A 96 -9.10 -9.82 -4.48
CA VAL A 96 -7.97 -8.99 -4.07
C VAL A 96 -6.67 -9.74 -4.34
N ILE A 97 -5.78 -9.11 -5.11
CA ILE A 97 -4.41 -9.58 -5.31
C ILE A 97 -3.54 -8.78 -4.34
N VAL A 98 -2.98 -9.43 -3.34
CA VAL A 98 -2.17 -8.79 -2.30
C VAL A 98 -0.70 -9.02 -2.58
N ALA A 99 0.14 -8.06 -2.22
CA ALA A 99 1.56 -8.24 -2.32
C ALA A 99 2.06 -9.39 -1.41
N ARG A 100 2.92 -10.25 -1.93
CA ARG A 100 3.41 -11.47 -1.29
C ARG A 100 4.11 -11.21 0.04
N ARG A 101 4.73 -10.03 0.20
CA ARG A 101 5.31 -9.58 1.48
C ARG A 101 4.31 -9.55 2.65
N TYR A 102 3.01 -9.50 2.36
CA TYR A 102 1.94 -9.55 3.36
C TYR A 102 1.34 -10.94 3.56
N GLN A 103 1.86 -11.98 2.89
CA GLN A 103 1.33 -13.33 2.98
C GLN A 103 1.30 -13.82 4.43
N ASP A 104 2.47 -13.87 5.09
CA ASP A 104 2.55 -14.34 6.47
C ASP A 104 1.75 -13.47 7.45
N LEU A 105 1.61 -12.18 7.12
CA LEU A 105 0.84 -11.22 7.90
C LEU A 105 -0.66 -11.51 7.84
N LEU A 106 -1.19 -11.87 6.66
CA LEU A 106 -2.61 -12.05 6.42
C LEU A 106 -3.10 -13.49 6.62
N LEU A 107 -2.22 -14.49 6.44
CA LEU A 107 -2.56 -15.91 6.55
C LEU A 107 -3.46 -16.27 7.75
N PRO A 108 -3.25 -15.74 8.98
CA PRO A 108 -4.09 -16.04 10.15
C PRO A 108 -5.53 -15.52 10.05
N PHE A 109 -5.79 -14.55 9.19
CA PHE A 109 -7.08 -13.86 9.05
C PHE A 109 -7.86 -14.31 7.80
N LEU A 110 -7.28 -15.22 7.01
CA LEU A 110 -7.94 -15.74 5.82
C LEU A 110 -8.94 -16.82 6.21
N GLU A 111 -10.18 -16.63 5.79
CA GLU A 111 -11.25 -17.62 5.87
C GLU A 111 -10.92 -18.76 4.91
N ARG A 112 -10.81 -19.99 5.43
CA ARG A 112 -10.61 -21.19 4.63
C ARG A 112 -11.84 -22.08 4.77
N PHE A 113 -12.52 -22.31 3.66
CA PHE A 113 -13.68 -23.21 3.62
C PHE A 113 -13.24 -24.55 3.05
N PRO A 114 -13.54 -25.70 3.68
CA PRO A 114 -13.16 -27.02 3.15
C PRO A 114 -13.69 -27.29 1.73
N GLU A 115 -14.78 -26.62 1.36
CA GLU A 115 -15.49 -26.75 0.09
C GLU A 115 -14.85 -25.92 -1.04
N TYR A 116 -14.08 -24.89 -0.69
CA TYR A 116 -13.41 -23.99 -1.64
C TYR A 116 -11.96 -23.84 -1.22
N ASN A 117 -11.05 -24.42 -1.99
CA ASN A 117 -9.62 -24.47 -1.64
C ASN A 117 -8.91 -23.09 -1.69
N GLU A 118 -9.68 -22.02 -1.90
CA GLU A 118 -9.19 -20.66 -2.07
C GLU A 118 -9.38 -19.85 -0.79
N PRO A 119 -8.33 -19.20 -0.28
CA PRO A 119 -8.44 -18.35 0.89
C PRO A 119 -9.29 -17.11 0.59
N LYS A 120 -10.13 -16.72 1.55
CA LYS A 120 -10.95 -15.53 1.45
C LYS A 120 -10.62 -14.50 2.52
N LEU A 121 -10.75 -13.22 2.17
CA LEU A 121 -10.70 -12.11 3.10
C LEU A 121 -11.93 -11.26 2.86
N PHE A 122 -12.74 -11.07 3.90
CA PHE A 122 -14.00 -10.36 3.78
C PHE A 122 -14.97 -11.03 2.77
N GLY A 123 -14.88 -12.34 2.55
CA GLY A 123 -15.65 -13.04 1.52
C GLY A 123 -15.16 -12.86 0.07
N LEU A 124 -14.08 -12.09 -0.17
CA LEU A 124 -13.40 -12.00 -1.48
C LEU A 124 -12.29 -13.03 -1.58
N GLN A 125 -12.11 -13.61 -2.78
CA GLN A 125 -10.95 -14.45 -3.07
C GLN A 125 -9.66 -13.63 -2.91
N VAL A 126 -8.68 -14.21 -2.21
CA VAL A 126 -7.35 -13.63 -2.03
C VAL A 126 -6.34 -14.40 -2.87
N GLU A 127 -5.62 -13.67 -3.69
CA GLU A 127 -4.41 -14.15 -4.37
C GLU A 127 -3.21 -13.36 -3.86
N PHE A 128 -2.04 -13.97 -3.87
CA PHE A 128 -0.78 -13.25 -3.67
C PHE A 128 -0.09 -13.09 -5.02
N ASN A 129 0.55 -11.94 -5.26
CA ASN A 129 1.22 -11.70 -6.53
C ASN A 129 2.38 -12.69 -6.78
N ASP A 130 2.73 -12.83 -8.05
CA ASP A 130 3.98 -13.46 -8.48
C ASP A 130 5.14 -12.46 -8.36
N ASP A 131 6.31 -12.94 -7.97
CA ASP A 131 7.48 -12.11 -7.63
C ASP A 131 8.15 -11.46 -8.85
N ASN A 132 7.68 -11.77 -10.07
CA ASN A 132 8.24 -11.32 -11.34
C ASN A 132 7.85 -9.88 -11.74
N ASP A 133 6.93 -9.24 -11.02
CA ASP A 133 6.39 -7.93 -11.39
C ASP A 133 6.79 -6.85 -10.38
N GLU A 134 7.66 -5.94 -10.83
CA GLU A 134 8.30 -4.90 -10.02
C GLU A 134 7.31 -3.96 -9.32
N ARG A 135 6.10 -3.79 -9.86
CA ARG A 135 5.08 -2.93 -9.21
C ARG A 135 4.75 -3.40 -7.80
N TRP A 136 4.85 -4.70 -7.57
CA TRP A 136 4.60 -5.31 -6.28
C TRP A 136 5.72 -5.05 -5.28
N GLN A 137 6.82 -4.41 -5.66
CA GLN A 137 7.75 -3.88 -4.66
C GLN A 137 7.10 -2.72 -3.89
N ALA A 138 6.24 -1.91 -4.51
CA ALA A 138 5.61 -0.77 -3.85
C ALA A 138 4.12 -0.96 -3.54
N ILE A 139 3.34 -1.45 -4.52
CA ILE A 139 1.89 -1.61 -4.42
C ILE A 139 1.55 -2.65 -3.34
N ASN A 140 0.55 -2.36 -2.50
CA ASN A 140 0.16 -3.25 -1.41
C ASN A 140 -0.82 -4.34 -1.86
N PHE A 141 -1.81 -3.95 -2.65
CA PHE A 141 -2.82 -4.84 -3.21
C PHE A 141 -3.49 -4.19 -4.42
N GLU A 142 -4.20 -4.99 -5.20
CA GLU A 142 -5.05 -4.56 -6.30
C GLU A 142 -6.40 -5.28 -6.19
N LEU A 143 -7.49 -4.55 -6.42
CA LEU A 143 -8.83 -5.10 -6.49
C LEU A 143 -9.25 -5.26 -7.95
N THR A 144 -9.59 -6.48 -8.35
CA THR A 144 -10.28 -6.67 -9.64
C THR A 144 -11.76 -6.38 -9.46
N LYS A 145 -12.36 -5.79 -10.49
CA LYS A 145 -13.72 -5.24 -10.38
C LYS A 145 -14.53 -5.39 -11.65
N GLU A 146 -15.83 -5.47 -11.47
CA GLU A 146 -16.83 -5.46 -12.54
C GLU A 146 -17.90 -4.39 -12.27
N PRO A 147 -18.59 -3.89 -13.32
CA PRO A 147 -19.76 -3.04 -13.12
C PRO A 147 -20.86 -3.79 -12.35
N GLY A 148 -21.40 -3.17 -11.31
CA GLY A 148 -22.50 -3.75 -10.54
C GLY A 148 -22.38 -3.47 -9.05
N ILE A 149 -23.53 -3.37 -8.38
CA ILE A 149 -23.60 -3.21 -6.93
C ILE A 149 -23.82 -4.62 -6.35
N PRO A 150 -22.99 -5.11 -5.41
CA PRO A 150 -23.20 -6.42 -4.80
C PRO A 150 -24.60 -6.52 -4.19
N ILE A 151 -25.35 -7.57 -4.58
CA ILE A 151 -26.74 -7.81 -4.16
C ILE A 151 -26.87 -8.03 -2.64
N ARG A 152 -25.75 -8.37 -1.97
CA ARG A 152 -25.64 -8.42 -0.51
C ARG A 152 -24.33 -7.73 -0.12
N TYR A 153 -24.40 -6.70 0.72
CA TYR A 153 -23.24 -6.05 1.32
C TYR A 153 -22.67 -6.97 2.41
N PRO A 154 -21.57 -7.70 2.20
CA PRO A 154 -21.10 -8.71 3.16
C PRO A 154 -20.34 -8.10 4.35
N TYR A 155 -19.88 -6.85 4.22
CA TYR A 155 -18.82 -6.27 5.06
C TYR A 155 -19.30 -5.62 6.36
N LEU A 156 -20.62 -5.52 6.57
CA LEU A 156 -21.20 -4.84 7.73
C LEU A 156 -21.05 -5.60 9.07
N HIS A 157 -20.63 -6.86 9.05
CA HIS A 157 -20.65 -7.74 10.24
C HIS A 157 -19.30 -8.01 10.91
N HIS A 158 -18.19 -7.40 10.46
CA HIS A 158 -16.84 -7.70 10.96
C HIS A 158 -16.00 -6.47 11.33
N LEU A 159 -16.61 -5.49 12.01
CA LEU A 159 -15.91 -4.42 12.74
C LEU A 159 -15.61 -4.83 14.19
#